data_AF-A0A7C4BAT4-F1
#
_entry.id   AF-A0A7C4BAT4-F1
#
_cell.length_a   1.000
_cell.length_b   1.000
_cell.length_c   1.000
_cell.angle_alpha   90.00
_cell.angle_beta   90.00
_cell.angle_gamma   90.00
#
_symmetry.space_group_name_H-M   'P 1'
#
loop_
_entity.id
_entity.type
_entity.pdbx_description
1 polymer ?
#
loop_
_entity_poly.entity_id
_entity_poly.type
_entity_poly.pdbx_seq_one_letter_code
_entity_poly.pdbx_strand_id
1 'polypeptide(L)'
;MIEHKIALVSIDRVRPHECVVEERVRELLRDLVSLPVLRKPVVVDEETLTLLDGHHRLQALRRLGVELIPAALVKYSDPRIVVRRWGSGEIIEKRLVVERAMEGRLF
;
A
#
# COMPACT_ATOMS: atom_id res chain seq x y z
N MET A 1 -10.80 -0.08 18.72
CA MET A 1 -10.76 -0.39 17.27
C MET A 1 -10.00 0.70 16.55
N ILE A 2 -9.19 0.36 15.55
CA ILE A 2 -8.54 1.35 14.68
C ILE A 2 -9.61 1.86 13.71
N GLU A 3 -9.82 3.16 13.70
CA GLU A 3 -10.75 3.79 12.76
C GLU A 3 -10.11 3.78 11.36
N HIS A 4 -10.93 3.46 10.37
CA HIS A 4 -10.53 3.48 8.97
C HIS A 4 -11.73 3.85 8.10
N LYS A 5 -11.45 4.42 6.93
CA LYS A 5 -12.45 4.75 5.92
C LYS A 5 -12.11 4.03 4.63
N ILE A 6 -13.11 3.53 3.92
CA ILE A 6 -12.92 3.03 2.57
C ILE A 6 -13.27 4.14 1.59
N ALA A 7 -12.34 4.47 0.70
CA ALA A 7 -12.52 5.50 -0.32
C ALA A 7 -11.83 5.10 -1.63
N LEU A 8 -12.29 5.68 -2.74
CA LEU A 8 -11.55 5.64 -3.99
C LEU A 8 -10.46 6.72 -3.95
N VAL A 9 -9.23 6.33 -4.25
CA VAL A 9 -8.07 7.23 -4.33
C VAL A 9 -7.42 7.14 -5.70
N SER A 10 -6.91 8.27 -6.18
CA SER A 10 -6.09 8.29 -7.40
C SER A 10 -4.82 7.46 -7.19
N ILE A 11 -4.60 6.51 -8.09
CA ILE A 11 -3.50 5.54 -8.00
C ILE A 11 -2.11 6.20 -8.04
N ASP A 12 -2.02 7.36 -8.71
CA ASP A 12 -0.76 8.11 -8.88
C ASP A 12 -0.40 8.91 -7.64
N ARG A 13 -1.36 9.17 -6.76
CA ARG A 13 -1.11 9.86 -5.49
C ARG A 13 -0.60 8.93 -4.39
N VAL A 14 -0.75 7.61 -4.56
CA VAL A 14 -0.32 6.62 -3.57
C VAL A 14 1.19 6.40 -3.66
N ARG A 15 1.88 6.54 -2.53
CA ARG A 15 3.34 6.57 -2.42
C ARG A 15 3.89 5.25 -1.86
N PRO A 16 4.42 4.33 -2.68
CA PRO A 16 5.05 3.11 -2.19
C PRO A 16 6.43 3.38 -1.60
N HIS A 17 6.82 2.55 -0.64
CA HIS A 17 8.14 2.61 0.00
C HIS A 17 8.87 1.26 0.06
N GLU A 18 8.31 0.19 -0.51
CA GLU A 18 8.93 -1.13 -0.60
C GLU A 18 9.03 -1.58 -2.06
N CYS A 19 10.09 -2.34 -2.38
CA CYS A 19 10.16 -3.08 -3.64
C CYS A 19 9.07 -4.15 -3.72
N VAL A 20 8.71 -4.53 -4.94
CA VAL A 20 7.78 -5.62 -5.21
C VAL A 20 8.51 -6.84 -5.76
N VAL A 21 8.03 -8.03 -5.40
CA VAL A 21 8.42 -9.28 -6.05
C VAL A 21 7.63 -9.39 -7.36
N GLU A 22 8.34 -9.31 -8.47
CA GLU A 22 7.75 -9.26 -9.80
C GLU A 22 6.85 -10.46 -10.12
N GLU A 23 7.24 -11.67 -9.72
CA GLU A 23 6.43 -12.88 -9.88
C GLU A 23 5.06 -12.74 -9.20
N ARG A 24 5.04 -12.19 -7.98
CA ARG A 24 3.81 -11.95 -7.21
C ARG A 24 2.92 -10.90 -7.87
N VAL A 25 3.51 -9.88 -8.49
CA VAL A 25 2.76 -8.88 -9.27
C VAL A 25 2.09 -9.54 -10.48
N ARG A 26 2.80 -10.42 -11.20
CA ARG A 26 2.25 -11.12 -12.36
C ARG A 26 1.12 -12.08 -11.98
N GLU A 27 1.26 -12.80 -10.87
CA GLU A 27 0.16 -13.62 -10.32
C GLU A 27 -1.08 -12.77 -10.06
N LEU A 28 -0.93 -11.67 -9.32
CA LEU A 28 -2.05 -10.78 -9.02
C LEU A 28 -2.66 -10.16 -10.28
N LEU A 29 -1.84 -9.79 -11.26
CA LEU A 29 -2.32 -9.27 -12.53
C LEU A 29 -3.16 -10.31 -13.28
N ARG A 30 -2.71 -11.57 -13.36
CA ARG A 30 -3.49 -12.67 -13.96
C ARG A 30 -4.80 -12.92 -13.22
N ASP A 31 -4.77 -12.92 -11.89
CA ASP A 31 -5.97 -13.06 -11.06
C ASP A 31 -6.96 -11.94 -11.37
N LEU A 32 -6.51 -10.69 -11.40
CA LEU A 32 -7.35 -9.52 -11.65
C LEU A 32 -7.89 -9.46 -13.10
N VAL A 33 -7.15 -9.97 -14.08
CA VAL A 33 -7.63 -10.07 -15.47
C VAL A 33 -8.69 -11.16 -15.60
N SER A 34 -8.48 -12.32 -14.97
CA SER A 34 -9.40 -13.45 -15.05
C SER A 34 -10.67 -13.25 -14.22
N LEU A 35 -10.55 -12.63 -13.05
CA LEU A 35 -11.64 -12.23 -12.18
C LEU A 35 -11.39 -10.80 -11.70
N PRO A 36 -12.06 -9.78 -12.26
CA PRO A 36 -11.81 -8.36 -11.99
C PRO A 36 -12.37 -7.91 -10.64
N VAL A 37 -11.94 -8.59 -9.58
CA VAL A 37 -12.35 -8.37 -8.19
C VAL A 37 -11.10 -8.18 -7.34
N LEU A 38 -10.89 -6.97 -6.86
CA LEU A 38 -9.89 -6.70 -5.84
C LEU A 38 -10.45 -7.08 -4.46
N ARG A 39 -10.08 -8.26 -3.97
CA ARG A 39 -10.59 -8.83 -2.70
C ARG A 39 -10.29 -7.97 -1.46
N LYS A 40 -9.18 -7.23 -1.46
CA LYS A 40 -8.74 -6.41 -0.31
C LYS A 40 -8.23 -5.06 -0.82
N PRO A 41 -8.74 -3.93 -0.30
CA PRO A 41 -8.22 -2.61 -0.64
C PRO A 41 -6.75 -2.49 -0.21
N VAL A 42 -6.01 -1.58 -0.84
CA VAL A 42 -4.70 -1.19 -0.33
C VAL A 42 -4.87 -0.42 0.98
N VAL A 43 -3.90 -0.49 1.89
CA VAL A 43 -3.94 0.30 3.13
C VAL A 43 -3.02 1.48 2.97
N VAL A 44 -3.55 2.68 3.23
CA VAL A 44 -2.87 3.94 2.94
C VAL A 44 -3.00 4.86 4.15
N ASP A 45 -1.91 5.54 4.49
CA ASP A 45 -1.94 6.62 5.46
C ASP A 45 -2.77 7.79 4.91
N GLU A 46 -3.79 8.22 5.65
CA GLU A 46 -4.73 9.25 5.19
C GLU A 46 -4.09 10.64 5.03
N GLU A 47 -3.04 10.93 5.80
CA GLU A 47 -2.36 12.23 5.78
C GLU A 47 -1.33 12.31 4.64
N THR A 48 -0.46 11.29 4.52
CA THR A 48 0.68 11.33 3.60
C THR A 48 0.48 10.54 2.31
N LEU A 49 -0.61 9.79 2.19
CA LEU A 49 -0.85 8.83 1.11
C LEU A 49 0.27 7.79 0.95
N THR A 50 1.03 7.55 2.01
CA THR A 50 2.02 6.47 2.09
C THR A 50 1.29 5.14 2.03
N LEU A 51 1.67 4.27 1.09
CA LEU A 51 1.16 2.92 1.01
C LEU A 51 1.74 2.10 2.15
N LEU A 52 0.89 1.59 3.04
CA LEU A 52 1.28 0.80 4.21
C LEU A 52 1.17 -0.71 3.97
N ASP A 53 0.21 -1.13 3.16
CA ASP A 53 0.05 -2.53 2.76
C ASP A 53 -0.53 -2.62 1.35
N GLY A 54 0.01 -3.56 0.56
CA GLY A 54 -0.49 -3.87 -0.77
C GLY A 54 0.36 -3.37 -1.94
N HIS A 55 1.68 -3.23 -1.80
CA HIS A 55 2.60 -2.81 -2.88
C HIS A 55 2.46 -3.64 -4.15
N HIS A 56 2.36 -4.96 -4.02
CA HIS A 56 2.13 -5.85 -5.17
C HIS A 56 0.77 -5.60 -5.84
N ARG A 57 -0.28 -5.32 -5.05
CA ARG A 57 -1.63 -5.00 -5.56
C ARG A 57 -1.63 -3.67 -6.28
N LEU A 58 -1.03 -2.63 -5.68
CA LEU A 58 -0.87 -1.33 -6.31
C LEU A 58 -0.16 -1.45 -7.66
N GLN A 59 0.95 -2.20 -7.72
CA GLN A 59 1.70 -2.36 -8.96
C GLN A 59 0.93 -3.16 -10.02
N ALA A 60 0.19 -4.19 -9.63
CA ALA A 60 -0.69 -4.91 -10.56
C ALA A 60 -1.79 -4.00 -11.12
N LEU A 61 -2.43 -3.19 -10.26
CA LEU A 61 -3.46 -2.23 -10.66
C LEU A 61 -2.90 -1.14 -11.58
N ARG A 62 -1.68 -0.64 -11.33
CA ARG A 62 -1.00 0.29 -12.24
C ARG A 62 -0.82 -0.31 -13.64
N ARG A 63 -0.45 -1.59 -13.73
CA ARG A 63 -0.30 -2.29 -15.02
C ARG A 63 -1.63 -2.54 -15.74
N LEU A 64 -2.74 -2.60 -14.99
CA LEU A 64 -4.07 -2.66 -15.58
C LEU A 64 -4.54 -1.30 -16.14
N GLY A 65 -3.85 -0.20 -15.80
CA GLY A 65 -4.20 1.13 -16.29
C GLY A 65 -5.44 1.74 -15.63
N VAL A 66 -5.76 1.35 -14.39
CA VAL A 66 -6.87 1.97 -13.63
C VAL A 66 -6.44 3.29 -13.01
N GLU A 67 -7.34 4.28 -12.97
CA GLU A 67 -7.03 5.61 -12.42
C GLU A 67 -7.35 5.71 -10.92
N LEU A 68 -8.41 5.03 -10.48
CA LEU A 68 -8.89 5.03 -9.10
C LEU A 68 -8.83 3.62 -8.52
N ILE A 69 -8.40 3.51 -7.27
CA ILE A 69 -8.35 2.25 -6.53
C ILE A 69 -9.06 2.38 -5.18
N PRO A 70 -9.72 1.32 -4.67
CA PRO A 70 -10.24 1.34 -3.33
C PRO A 70 -9.08 1.23 -2.32
N ALA A 71 -9.05 2.16 -1.38
CA ALA A 71 -8.07 2.21 -0.30
C ALA A 71 -8.77 2.25 1.06
N ALA A 72 -8.20 1.54 2.02
CA ALA A 72 -8.46 1.71 3.43
C ALA A 72 -7.55 2.82 3.97
N LEU A 73 -8.13 3.99 4.17
CA LEU A 73 -7.46 5.15 4.75
C LEU A 73 -7.41 4.99 6.27
N VAL A 74 -6.20 5.03 6.82
CA VAL A 74 -5.95 4.93 8.26
C VAL A 74 -5.12 6.11 8.72
N LYS A 75 -5.30 6.54 9.96
CA LYS A 75 -4.40 7.51 10.59
C LYS A 75 -3.12 6.82 11.03
N TYR A 76 -2.07 6.81 10.21
CA TYR A 76 -0.86 6.03 10.51
C TYR A 76 -0.16 6.50 11.80
N SER A 77 -0.33 7.77 12.17
CA SER A 77 0.18 8.32 13.44
C SER A 77 -0.49 7.72 14.69
N ASP A 78 -1.62 7.00 14.57
CA ASP A 78 -2.27 6.33 15.69
C ASP A 78 -1.30 5.36 16.40
N PRO A 79 -1.06 5.49 17.72
CA PRO A 79 -0.08 4.70 18.45
C PRO A 79 -0.40 3.20 18.49
N ARG A 80 -1.64 2.80 18.18
CA ARG A 80 -2.05 1.39 18.11
C ARG A 80 -1.58 0.70 16.83
N ILE A 81 -1.27 1.47 15.79
CA ILE A 81 -0.62 0.94 14.59
C ILE A 81 0.87 0.85 14.88
N VAL A 82 1.48 -0.32 14.70
CA VAL A 82 2.91 -0.54 14.88
C VAL A 82 3.47 -1.11 13.60
N VAL A 83 4.64 -0.63 13.19
CA VAL A 83 5.36 -1.17 12.04
C VAL A 83 6.55 -1.99 12.51
N ARG A 84 6.74 -3.15 11.89
CA ARG A 84 7.82 -4.06 12.18
C ARG A 84 8.48 -4.49 10.88
N ARG A 85 9.80 -4.64 10.91
CA ARG A 85 10.54 -5.18 9.79
C ARG A 85 10.16 -6.65 9.57
N TRP A 86 9.84 -7.00 8.33
CA TRP A 86 9.60 -8.38 7.95
C TRP A 86 10.84 -9.24 8.20
N GLY A 87 10.67 -10.44 8.75
CA GLY A 87 11.77 -11.33 9.11
C GLY A 87 12.30 -11.10 10.53
N SER A 88 12.95 -9.96 10.80
CA SER A 88 13.54 -9.70 12.14
C SER A 88 12.51 -9.36 13.21
N GLY A 89 11.35 -8.83 12.83
CA GLY A 89 10.30 -8.41 13.76
C GLY A 89 10.63 -7.14 14.56
N GLU A 90 11.76 -6.50 14.26
CA GLU A 90 12.25 -5.27 14.85
C GLU A 90 11.24 -4.14 14.62
N ILE A 91 10.92 -3.39 15.68
CA ILE A 91 10.07 -2.21 15.56
C ILE A 91 10.89 -1.10 14.90
N ILE A 92 10.35 -0.54 13.81
CA ILE A 92 10.99 0.58 13.12
C ILE A 92 10.19 1.86 13.36
N GLU A 93 10.86 3.01 13.18
CA GLU A 93 10.19 4.30 13.29
C GLU A 93 9.26 4.51 12.08
N LYS A 94 7.99 4.84 12.37
CA LYS A 94 7.00 5.21 11.33
C LYS A 94 7.48 6.36 10.45
N ARG A 95 8.26 7.28 11.02
CA ARG A 95 8.84 8.42 10.32
C ARG A 95 9.68 7.98 9.13
N LEU A 96 10.52 6.95 9.31
CA LEU A 96 11.36 6.41 8.24
C LEU A 96 10.50 5.91 7.06
N VAL A 97 9.39 5.21 7.35
CA VAL A 97 8.46 4.71 6.35
C VAL A 97 7.86 5.84 5.52
N VAL A 98 7.40 6.90 6.20
CA VAL A 98 6.81 8.09 5.56
C VAL A 98 7.85 8.86 4.74
N GLU A 99 9.04 9.12 5.29
CA GLU A 99 10.11 9.84 4.58
C GLU A 99 10.51 9.11 3.29
N ARG A 100 10.71 7.80 3.36
CA ARG A 100 11.03 6.99 2.19
C ARG A 100 9.93 7.01 1.13
N ALA A 101 8.66 6.94 1.54
CA ALA A 101 7.53 7.06 0.62
C ALA A 101 7.47 8.43 -0.06
N MET A 102 7.70 9.51 0.70
CA MET A 102 7.70 10.88 0.19
C MET A 102 8.84 11.13 -0.81
N GLU A 103 10.01 10.56 -0.56
CA GLU A 103 11.20 10.67 -1.41
C GLU A 103 11.20 9.66 -2.57
N GLY A 104 10.24 8.73 -2.62
CA GLY A 104 10.23 7.64 -3.60
C GLY A 104 11.38 6.64 -3.45
N ARG A 105 11.99 6.55 -2.26
CA ARG A 105 13.10 5.63 -1.97
C ARG A 105 12.59 4.31 -1.44
N LEU A 106 12.55 3.28 -2.28
CA LEU A 106 12.12 1.95 -1.86
C LEU A 106 13.11 1.29 -0.89
N PHE A 107 12.62 0.42 -0.01
CA PHE A 107 13.42 -0.56 0.73
C PHE A 107 13.82 -1.74 -0.16
#